data_AF-A0A844IUS2-F1
#
_entry.id   AF-A0A844IUS2-F1
#
_cell.length_a   1.000
_cell.length_b   1.000
_cell.length_c   1.000
_cell.angle_alpha   90.00
_cell.angle_beta   90.00
_cell.angle_gamma   90.00
#
_symmetry.space_group_name_H-M   'P 1'
#
loop_
_entity.id
_entity.type
_entity.pdbx_description
1 polymer ?
#
loop_
_entity_poly.entity_id
_entity_poly.type
_entity_poly.pdbx_seq_one_letter_code
_entity_poly.pdbx_strand_id
1 'polypeptide(L)'
;AIGRTKDVTGDKLTIEDIKKLEENNRPTILLSINSNDNIPESVANYLQEGEKLGLPDRPLIKQRKLWYKMEHREVPPILFAYLGRRNSRFIKNEAGVVPLTSFLCIYPIYDDELYIANLCEALNDPETIQNLRLVGKSYGSGAIKVEPRNLDKVPIPEHIVDKYNLTRQKYKTTSQQLELF
;
A
#
# COMPACT_ATOMS: atom_id res chain seq x y z
N ALA A 1 7.71 4.99 -7.61
CA ALA A 1 7.53 4.66 -6.18
C ALA A 1 6.93 5.85 -5.44
N ILE A 2 6.21 5.62 -4.34
CA ILE A 2 5.60 6.70 -3.55
C ILE A 2 5.85 6.52 -2.05
N GLY A 3 6.44 7.52 -1.40
CA GLY A 3 6.91 7.39 -0.02
C GLY A 3 5.97 7.93 1.05
N ARG A 4 5.21 8.99 0.73
CA ARG A 4 4.49 9.78 1.73
C ARG A 4 3.04 9.98 1.33
N THR A 5 2.15 9.87 2.30
CA THR A 5 0.71 10.11 2.10
C THR A 5 0.41 11.54 1.68
N LYS A 6 1.18 12.54 2.13
CA LYS A 6 0.99 13.94 1.70
C LYS A 6 1.32 14.21 0.23
N ASP A 7 2.04 13.30 -0.41
CA ASP A 7 2.41 13.39 -1.83
C ASP A 7 1.30 12.83 -2.74
N VAL A 8 0.20 12.33 -2.15
CA VAL A 8 -0.98 11.86 -2.87
C VAL A 8 -2.22 12.49 -2.23
N THR A 9 -2.82 13.48 -2.87
CA THR A 9 -3.91 14.26 -2.26
C THR A 9 -5.30 13.78 -2.63
N GLY A 10 -5.45 13.06 -3.74
CA GLY A 10 -6.71 12.49 -4.23
C GLY A 10 -6.92 11.01 -3.87
N ASP A 11 -7.95 10.45 -4.47
CA ASP A 11 -8.35 9.04 -4.49
C ASP A 11 -7.76 8.26 -5.69
N LYS A 12 -7.01 8.95 -6.55
CA LYS A 12 -6.25 8.38 -7.66
C LYS A 12 -4.83 8.90 -7.63
N LEU A 13 -3.91 8.06 -8.07
CA LEU A 13 -2.51 8.40 -8.27
C LEU A 13 -2.14 8.08 -9.71
N THR A 14 -1.90 9.10 -10.53
CA THR A 14 -1.62 8.94 -11.97
C THR A 14 -0.14 9.16 -12.28
N ILE A 15 0.26 8.85 -13.52
CA ILE A 15 1.62 9.12 -14.00
C ILE A 15 1.91 10.63 -13.99
N GLU A 16 0.93 11.46 -14.28
CA GLU A 16 1.04 12.92 -14.25
C GLU A 16 1.32 13.43 -12.84
N ASP A 17 0.74 12.80 -11.81
CA ASP A 17 1.05 13.13 -10.42
C ASP A 17 2.51 12.77 -10.07
N ILE A 18 3.00 11.63 -10.56
CA ILE A 18 4.42 11.25 -10.39
C ILE A 18 5.36 12.25 -11.08
N LYS A 19 5.04 12.67 -12.31
CA LYS A 19 5.83 13.69 -13.04
C LYS A 19 5.87 15.02 -12.26
N LYS A 20 4.73 15.49 -11.74
CA LYS A 20 4.70 16.69 -10.88
C LYS A 20 5.54 16.52 -9.62
N LEU A 21 5.55 15.34 -9.02
CA LEU A 21 6.41 15.05 -7.86
C LEU A 21 7.89 15.14 -8.25
N GLU A 22 8.28 14.63 -9.41
CA GLU A 22 9.65 14.72 -9.94
C GLU A 22 10.08 16.16 -10.20
N GLU A 23 9.23 16.96 -10.86
CA GLU A 23 9.45 18.40 -11.09
C GLU A 23 9.65 19.16 -9.77
N ASN A 24 8.99 18.71 -8.70
CA ASN A 24 9.13 19.26 -7.36
C ASN A 24 10.24 18.59 -6.51
N ASN A 25 11.19 17.90 -7.15
CA ASN A 25 12.33 17.22 -6.52
C ASN A 25 11.92 16.24 -5.41
N ARG A 26 10.78 15.56 -5.58
CA ARG A 26 10.31 14.53 -4.66
C ARG A 26 10.92 13.18 -5.05
N PRO A 27 11.29 12.32 -4.09
CA PRO A 27 11.77 10.97 -4.43
C PRO A 27 10.66 10.11 -5.03
N THR A 28 10.78 9.74 -6.30
CA THR A 28 9.85 8.87 -7.03
C THR A 28 10.49 7.56 -7.50
N ILE A 29 11.80 7.42 -7.37
CA ILE A 29 12.55 6.20 -7.76
C ILE A 29 12.91 5.42 -6.49
N LEU A 30 12.80 4.09 -6.57
CA LEU A 30 13.21 3.17 -5.52
C LEU A 30 14.43 2.39 -5.99
N LEU A 31 15.50 2.40 -5.21
CA LEU A 31 16.60 1.48 -5.39
C LEU A 31 16.07 0.06 -5.18
N SER A 32 16.28 -0.83 -6.14
CA SER A 32 15.87 -2.24 -6.07
C SER A 32 17.09 -3.10 -6.36
N ILE A 33 17.49 -3.94 -5.41
CA ILE A 33 18.65 -4.83 -5.52
C ILE A 33 18.18 -6.26 -5.30
N ASN A 34 18.27 -7.09 -6.34
CA ASN A 34 17.99 -8.52 -6.29
C ASN A 34 19.27 -9.36 -6.31
N SER A 35 19.13 -10.65 -6.05
CA SER A 35 20.25 -11.59 -5.88
C SER A 35 21.01 -11.94 -7.16
N ASN A 36 20.47 -11.59 -8.33
CA ASN A 36 21.01 -11.98 -9.64
C ASN A 36 21.45 -10.77 -10.48
N ASP A 37 21.46 -9.57 -9.90
CA ASP A 37 21.72 -8.33 -10.64
C ASP A 37 23.23 -8.07 -10.77
N ASN A 38 23.65 -7.62 -11.95
CA ASN A 38 24.99 -7.07 -12.14
C ASN A 38 25.03 -5.70 -11.46
N ILE A 39 25.46 -5.67 -10.19
CA ILE A 39 25.39 -4.48 -9.33
C ILE A 39 26.30 -3.38 -9.91
N PRO A 40 25.77 -2.19 -10.26
CA PRO A 40 26.60 -1.09 -10.72
C PRO A 40 27.66 -0.69 -9.68
N GLU A 41 28.82 -0.24 -10.13
CA GLU A 41 29.95 0.12 -9.24
C GLU A 41 29.56 1.13 -8.15
N SER A 42 28.74 2.12 -8.49
CA SER A 42 28.24 3.12 -7.53
C SER A 42 27.41 2.48 -6.40
N VAL A 43 26.60 1.47 -6.72
CA VAL A 43 25.81 0.71 -5.74
C VAL A 43 26.72 -0.21 -4.95
N ALA A 44 27.67 -0.88 -5.59
CA ALA A 44 28.65 -1.74 -4.91
C ALA A 44 29.47 -0.94 -3.87
N ASN A 45 29.94 0.25 -4.22
CA ASN A 45 30.64 1.15 -3.31
C ASN A 45 29.74 1.57 -2.13
N TYR A 46 28.46 1.88 -2.39
CA TYR A 46 27.50 2.17 -1.32
C TYR A 46 27.29 0.98 -0.37
N LEU A 47 27.24 -0.24 -0.90
CA LEU A 47 27.14 -1.45 -0.08
C LEU A 47 28.39 -1.67 0.77
N GLN A 48 29.59 -1.46 0.21
CA GLN A 48 30.86 -1.56 0.96
C GLN A 48 30.92 -0.56 2.13
N GLU A 49 30.43 0.66 1.95
CA GLU A 49 30.31 1.61 3.06
C GLU A 49 29.39 1.08 4.16
N GLY A 50 28.26 0.44 3.79
CA GLY A 50 27.39 -0.24 4.74
C GLY A 50 28.07 -1.40 5.50
N GLU A 51 28.94 -2.15 4.83
CA GLU A 51 29.75 -3.22 5.45
C GLU A 51 30.77 -2.66 6.44
N LYS A 52 31.49 -1.59 6.06
CA LYS A 52 32.41 -0.89 6.98
C LYS A 52 31.71 -0.35 8.22
N LEU A 53 30.42 0.01 8.12
CA LEU A 53 29.58 0.45 9.23
C LEU A 53 29.02 -0.69 10.09
N GLY A 54 29.32 -1.95 9.78
CA GLY A 54 28.83 -3.12 10.51
C GLY A 54 27.31 -3.31 10.39
N LEU A 55 26.67 -2.79 9.34
CA LEU A 55 25.24 -2.99 9.11
C LEU A 55 24.86 -4.48 9.00
N PRO A 56 25.63 -5.34 8.30
CA PRO A 56 25.31 -6.77 8.19
C PRO A 56 25.19 -7.47 9.54
N ASP A 57 25.96 -7.04 10.55
CA ASP A 57 26.01 -7.67 11.87
C ASP A 57 24.87 -7.26 12.80
N ARG A 58 24.05 -6.27 12.42
CA ARG A 58 22.94 -5.80 13.26
C ARG A 58 21.90 -6.91 13.46
N PRO A 59 21.25 -7.02 14.64
CA PRO A 59 20.43 -8.18 15.01
C PRO A 59 19.35 -8.59 14.01
N LEU A 60 18.66 -7.63 13.38
CA LEU A 60 17.61 -7.89 12.38
C LEU A 60 18.18 -8.12 10.97
N ILE A 61 19.34 -7.54 10.67
CA ILE A 61 19.97 -7.60 9.35
C ILE A 61 20.74 -8.92 9.19
N LYS A 62 21.45 -9.37 10.23
CA LYS A 62 22.24 -10.62 10.21
C LYS A 62 21.41 -11.88 9.92
N GLN A 63 20.10 -11.80 10.14
CA GLN A 63 19.16 -12.90 9.87
C GLN A 63 18.85 -13.05 8.38
N ARG A 64 19.20 -12.06 7.54
CA ARG A 64 18.93 -12.06 6.10
C ARG A 64 20.04 -12.80 5.36
N LYS A 65 19.68 -13.66 4.41
CA LYS A 65 20.65 -14.35 3.52
C LYS A 65 21.54 -13.37 2.74
N LEU A 66 20.94 -12.29 2.23
CA LEU A 66 21.64 -11.16 1.63
C LEU A 66 21.18 -9.91 2.37
N TRP A 67 22.10 -9.28 3.10
CA TRP A 67 21.79 -8.20 4.04
C TRP A 67 21.18 -6.97 3.34
N TYR A 68 21.63 -6.70 2.11
CA TYR A 68 21.19 -5.57 1.27
C TYR A 68 19.99 -5.88 0.37
N LYS A 69 19.62 -7.15 0.20
CA LYS A 69 18.51 -7.53 -0.69
C LYS A 69 17.21 -6.95 -0.16
N MET A 70 16.46 -6.28 -1.01
CA MET A 70 15.17 -5.69 -0.64
C MET A 70 14.02 -6.70 -0.79
N GLU A 71 12.92 -6.44 -0.08
CA GLU A 71 11.67 -7.17 -0.29
C GLU A 71 11.13 -6.80 -1.68
N HIS A 72 10.82 -7.79 -2.51
CA HIS A 72 10.12 -7.57 -3.76
C HIS A 72 8.63 -7.41 -3.48
N ARG A 73 8.02 -6.36 -4.02
CA ARG A 73 6.58 -6.13 -3.94
C ARG A 73 6.03 -5.95 -5.33
N GLU A 74 4.96 -6.69 -5.63
CA GLU A 74 4.15 -6.43 -6.83
C GLU A 74 3.46 -5.08 -6.70
N VAL A 75 3.24 -4.42 -7.83
CA VAL A 75 2.54 -3.13 -7.87
C VAL A 75 1.09 -3.34 -7.40
N PRO A 76 0.67 -2.75 -6.27
CA PRO A 76 -0.70 -2.92 -5.79
C PRO A 76 -1.67 -2.08 -6.63
N PRO A 77 -2.84 -2.62 -7.03
CA PRO A 77 -3.86 -1.84 -7.71
C PRO A 77 -4.46 -0.72 -6.86
N ILE A 78 -4.52 -0.92 -5.54
CA ILE A 78 -5.07 0.05 -4.59
C ILE A 78 -4.07 0.26 -3.43
N LEU A 79 -3.87 1.53 -3.05
CA LEU A 79 -3.11 1.94 -1.89
C LEU A 79 -4.05 2.40 -0.79
N PHE A 80 -3.69 2.16 0.47
CA PHE A 80 -4.46 2.69 1.60
C PHE A 80 -3.56 3.47 2.57
N ALA A 81 -3.93 4.73 2.80
CA ALA A 81 -3.26 5.61 3.76
C ALA A 81 -3.69 5.25 5.20
N TYR A 82 -3.13 4.15 5.71
CA TYR A 82 -3.65 3.42 6.87
C TYR A 82 -3.48 4.08 8.24
N LEU A 83 -2.63 5.11 8.33
CA LEU A 83 -2.41 5.90 9.52
C LEU A 83 -2.69 7.37 9.21
N GLY A 84 -3.83 7.87 9.67
CA GLY A 84 -4.26 9.24 9.41
C GLY A 84 -5.11 9.81 10.54
N ARG A 85 -4.95 11.10 10.83
CA ARG A 85 -5.77 11.85 11.81
C ARG A 85 -7.17 12.18 11.32
N ARG A 86 -7.34 12.40 10.02
CA ARG A 86 -8.60 12.89 9.42
C ARG A 86 -8.80 12.45 7.96
N ASN A 87 -7.88 11.66 7.41
CA ASN A 87 -7.82 11.41 5.98
C ASN A 87 -7.36 9.97 5.71
N SER A 88 -8.08 9.01 6.29
CA SER A 88 -8.02 7.62 5.84
C SER A 88 -8.70 7.58 4.47
N ARG A 89 -7.99 7.11 3.46
CA ARG A 89 -8.50 7.06 2.08
C ARG A 89 -7.83 5.93 1.32
N PHE A 90 -8.58 5.39 0.39
CA PHE A 90 -8.12 4.41 -0.59
C PHE A 90 -7.80 5.13 -1.88
N ILE A 91 -6.74 4.70 -2.54
CA ILE A 91 -6.18 5.39 -3.70
C ILE A 91 -6.00 4.37 -4.81
N LYS A 92 -6.65 4.55 -5.95
CA LYS A 92 -6.41 3.75 -7.15
C LYS A 92 -5.03 4.09 -7.71
N ASN A 93 -4.17 3.07 -7.85
CA ASN A 93 -2.78 3.22 -8.30
C ASN A 93 -2.67 3.11 -9.81
N GLU A 94 -3.15 4.11 -10.54
CA GLU A 94 -3.07 4.16 -12.00
C GLU A 94 -1.64 4.43 -12.50
N ALA A 95 -0.79 5.01 -11.64
CA ALA A 95 0.62 5.26 -11.92
C ALA A 95 1.48 4.00 -11.93
N GLY A 96 0.97 2.88 -11.44
CA GLY A 96 1.72 1.62 -11.37
C GLY A 96 2.93 1.68 -10.42
N VAL A 97 2.87 2.47 -9.34
CA VAL A 97 4.01 2.66 -8.45
C VAL A 97 3.98 1.75 -7.21
N VAL A 98 5.15 1.29 -6.77
CA VAL A 98 5.29 0.61 -5.47
C VAL A 98 5.34 1.63 -4.34
N PRO A 99 4.52 1.49 -3.28
CA PRO A 99 4.56 2.38 -2.13
C PRO A 99 5.64 1.99 -1.12
N LEU A 100 6.07 2.95 -0.29
CA LEU A 100 6.81 2.67 0.95
C LEU A 100 5.85 2.47 2.13
N THR A 101 6.41 2.34 3.33
CA THR A 101 5.75 1.94 4.58
C THR A 101 4.63 2.86 5.09
N SER A 102 4.37 3.98 4.41
CA SER A 102 3.26 4.89 4.72
C SER A 102 1.92 4.44 4.15
N PHE A 103 1.91 3.41 3.28
CA PHE A 103 0.69 2.86 2.69
C PHE A 103 0.61 1.36 2.91
N LEU A 104 -0.62 0.86 3.05
CA LEU A 104 -0.91 -0.55 2.84
C LEU A 104 -1.19 -0.81 1.36
N CYS A 105 -0.79 -2.00 0.92
CA CYS A 105 -1.02 -2.51 -0.41
C CYS A 105 -2.29 -3.36 -0.38
N ILE A 106 -3.22 -3.12 -1.29
CA ILE A 106 -4.47 -3.87 -1.43
C ILE A 106 -4.46 -4.55 -2.80
N TYR A 107 -4.66 -5.86 -2.80
CA TYR A 107 -4.67 -6.70 -3.99
C TYR A 107 -6.07 -7.33 -4.12
N PRO A 108 -6.94 -6.74 -4.96
CA PRO A 108 -8.29 -7.26 -5.14
C PRO A 108 -8.28 -8.71 -5.64
N ILE A 109 -9.30 -9.49 -5.25
CA ILE A 109 -9.41 -10.91 -5.64
C ILE A 109 -9.58 -11.07 -7.16
N TYR A 110 -10.21 -10.09 -7.81
CA TYR A 110 -10.33 -10.03 -9.26
C TYR A 110 -9.47 -8.89 -9.81
N ASP A 111 -8.75 -9.17 -10.90
CA ASP A 111 -7.78 -8.28 -11.52
C ASP A 111 -8.36 -7.42 -12.65
N ASP A 112 -9.65 -7.53 -12.96
CA ASP A 112 -10.28 -6.69 -13.98
C ASP A 112 -10.45 -5.24 -13.51
N GLU A 113 -10.17 -4.33 -14.44
CA GLU A 113 -10.12 -2.90 -14.17
C GLU A 113 -11.43 -2.35 -13.58
N LEU A 114 -12.57 -2.86 -14.05
CA LEU A 114 -13.89 -2.44 -13.57
C LEU A 114 -14.11 -2.85 -12.11
N TYR A 115 -13.78 -4.09 -11.73
CA TYR A 115 -13.87 -4.52 -10.35
C TYR A 115 -12.95 -3.71 -9.43
N ILE A 116 -11.69 -3.49 -9.84
CA ILE A 116 -10.72 -2.70 -9.06
C ILE A 116 -11.24 -1.26 -8.86
N ALA A 117 -11.77 -0.64 -9.91
CA ALA A 117 -12.36 0.70 -9.84
C ALA A 117 -13.55 0.73 -8.88
N ASN A 118 -14.51 -0.18 -9.06
CA ASN A 118 -15.70 -0.27 -8.21
C ASN A 118 -15.36 -0.55 -6.74
N LEU A 119 -14.37 -1.40 -6.48
CA LEU A 119 -13.90 -1.68 -5.13
C LEU A 119 -13.27 -0.45 -4.49
N CYS A 120 -12.44 0.30 -5.23
CA CYS A 120 -11.84 1.53 -4.73
C CYS A 120 -12.91 2.58 -4.39
N GLU A 121 -13.96 2.69 -5.19
CA GLU A 121 -15.11 3.57 -4.91
C GLU A 121 -15.89 3.11 -3.68
N ALA A 122 -16.22 1.83 -3.57
CA ALA A 122 -16.92 1.27 -2.40
C ALA A 122 -16.14 1.44 -1.09
N LEU A 123 -14.82 1.32 -1.14
CA LEU A 123 -13.93 1.52 0.01
C LEU A 123 -13.84 2.99 0.43
N ASN A 124 -13.96 3.92 -0.52
CA ASN A 124 -14.00 5.36 -0.25
C ASN A 124 -15.41 5.89 0.07
N ASP A 125 -16.44 5.07 -0.01
CA ASP A 125 -17.79 5.47 0.41
C ASP A 125 -17.75 5.91 1.89
N PRO A 126 -18.38 7.06 2.25
CA PRO A 126 -18.32 7.61 3.60
C PRO A 126 -18.71 6.61 4.70
N GLU A 127 -19.68 5.73 4.45
CA GLU A 127 -20.09 4.71 5.41
C GLU A 127 -18.97 3.67 5.63
N THR A 128 -18.32 3.21 4.56
CA THR A 128 -17.18 2.29 4.62
C THR A 128 -15.97 2.93 5.32
N ILE A 129 -15.67 4.19 5.02
CA ILE A 129 -14.61 4.95 5.70
C ILE A 129 -14.90 5.08 7.19
N GLN A 130 -16.15 5.35 7.57
CA GLN A 130 -16.54 5.41 8.99
C GLN A 130 -16.34 4.06 9.69
N ASN A 131 -16.60 2.95 8.99
CA ASN A 131 -16.40 1.60 9.50
C ASN A 131 -14.94 1.22 9.78
N LEU A 132 -13.95 1.97 9.26
CA LEU A 132 -12.54 1.77 9.62
C LEU A 132 -12.28 1.87 11.13
N ARG A 133 -13.11 2.62 11.88
CA ARG A 133 -13.00 2.71 13.34
C ARG A 133 -13.33 1.39 14.07
N LEU A 134 -14.07 0.49 13.41
CA LEU A 134 -14.47 -0.81 13.98
C LEU A 134 -13.30 -1.80 13.96
N VAL A 135 -12.34 -1.59 13.05
CA VAL A 135 -11.20 -2.49 12.82
C VAL A 135 -9.84 -1.83 13.11
N GLY A 136 -9.81 -0.50 13.19
CA GLY A 136 -8.64 0.31 13.50
C GLY A 136 -8.45 0.56 14.99
N LYS A 137 -7.20 0.82 15.38
CA LYS A 137 -6.84 1.30 16.72
C LYS A 137 -6.71 2.82 16.71
N SER A 138 -7.21 3.46 17.77
CA SER A 138 -7.03 4.91 17.97
C SER A 138 -5.61 5.22 18.45
N TYR A 139 -4.98 6.23 17.84
CA TYR A 139 -3.62 6.70 18.12
C TYR A 139 -3.63 8.16 18.58
N GLY A 140 -4.58 8.53 19.46
CA GLY A 140 -4.68 9.87 20.03
C GLY A 140 -4.98 10.96 19.00
N SER A 141 -5.55 12.09 19.43
CA SER A 141 -5.84 13.26 18.57
C SER A 141 -6.59 12.93 17.26
N GLY A 142 -7.47 11.92 17.29
CA GLY A 142 -8.26 11.48 16.13
C GLY A 142 -7.55 10.57 15.13
N ALA A 143 -6.28 10.20 15.35
CA ALA A 143 -5.59 9.23 14.49
C ALA A 143 -6.19 7.84 14.59
N ILE A 144 -6.47 7.22 13.45
CA ILE A 144 -6.79 5.80 13.34
C ILE A 144 -5.64 5.12 12.61
N LYS A 145 -5.23 3.97 13.13
CA LYS A 145 -4.31 3.04 12.48
C LYS A 145 -5.03 1.72 12.22
N VAL A 146 -5.14 1.33 10.96
CA VAL A 146 -5.64 0.00 10.59
C VAL A 146 -4.46 -0.85 10.12
N GLU A 147 -4.28 -2.03 10.71
CA GLU A 147 -3.21 -2.96 10.32
C GLU A 147 -3.70 -3.91 9.23
N PRO A 148 -2.81 -4.52 8.41
CA PRO A 148 -3.21 -5.33 7.25
C PRO A 148 -4.34 -6.34 7.54
N ARG A 149 -4.14 -7.24 8.51
CA ARG A 149 -5.13 -8.27 8.88
C ARG A 149 -6.45 -7.75 9.44
N ASN A 150 -6.48 -6.48 9.85
CA ASN A 150 -7.70 -5.83 10.32
C ASN A 150 -8.43 -5.15 9.17
N LEU A 151 -7.71 -4.69 8.15
CA LEU A 151 -8.30 -4.06 6.98
C LEU A 151 -9.23 -5.02 6.25
N ASP A 152 -8.85 -6.30 6.15
CA ASP A 152 -9.67 -7.38 5.56
C ASP A 152 -11.04 -7.53 6.24
N LYS A 153 -11.17 -7.05 7.48
CA LYS A 153 -12.38 -7.14 8.30
C LYS A 153 -13.25 -5.90 8.23
N VAL A 154 -12.89 -4.90 7.41
CA VAL A 154 -13.68 -3.66 7.32
C VAL A 154 -15.08 -3.98 6.78
N PRO A 155 -16.15 -3.68 7.53
CA PRO A 155 -17.50 -3.89 7.02
C PRO A 155 -17.80 -2.92 5.88
N ILE A 156 -18.16 -3.45 4.71
CA ILE A 156 -18.76 -2.69 3.61
C ILE A 156 -20.27 -2.97 3.63
N PRO A 157 -21.12 -1.95 3.83
CA PRO A 157 -22.57 -2.13 3.81
C PRO A 157 -23.09 -2.81 2.54
N GLU A 158 -24.09 -3.68 2.67
CA GLU A 158 -24.62 -4.48 1.56
C GLU A 158 -25.14 -3.60 0.40
N HIS A 159 -25.80 -2.48 0.70
CA HIS A 159 -26.25 -1.56 -0.33
C HIS A 159 -25.10 -0.90 -1.12
N ILE A 160 -23.92 -0.75 -0.51
CA ILE A 160 -22.71 -0.25 -1.18
C ILE A 160 -22.11 -1.34 -2.06
N VAL A 161 -22.05 -2.58 -1.57
CA VAL A 161 -21.64 -3.74 -2.36
C VAL A 161 -22.51 -3.87 -3.62
N ASP A 162 -23.82 -3.75 -3.47
CA ASP A 162 -24.77 -3.82 -4.58
C ASP A 162 -24.65 -2.62 -5.53
N LYS A 163 -24.55 -1.39 -4.98
CA LYS A 163 -24.38 -0.15 -5.74
C LYS A 163 -23.16 -0.21 -6.67
N TYR A 164 -22.07 -0.81 -6.22
CA TYR A 164 -20.83 -0.96 -6.99
C TYR A 164 -20.68 -2.34 -7.64
N ASN A 165 -21.71 -3.18 -7.64
CA ASN A 165 -21.73 -4.49 -8.28
C ASN A 165 -20.52 -5.37 -7.90
N LEU A 166 -20.19 -5.42 -6.60
CA LEU A 166 -19.06 -6.18 -6.07
C LEU A 166 -19.41 -7.66 -5.80
N THR A 167 -20.65 -8.07 -6.02
CA THR A 167 -21.12 -9.44 -5.85
C THR A 167 -20.64 -10.34 -6.99
N ARG A 168 -19.59 -11.13 -6.75
CA ARG A 168 -19.14 -12.23 -7.63
C ARG A 168 -19.08 -13.54 -6.83
N GLN A 169 -19.32 -14.69 -7.48
CA GLN A 169 -19.25 -16.04 -6.84
C GLN A 169 -17.78 -16.38 -6.54
N LYS A 170 -17.26 -16.82 -5.38
CA LYS A 170 -17.64 -17.26 -4.00
C LYS A 170 -16.47 -16.80 -3.07
N TYR A 171 -16.55 -16.61 -1.75
CA TYR A 171 -16.99 -17.47 -0.64
C TYR A 171 -17.71 -16.62 0.43
N LYS A 172 -18.83 -17.12 0.99
CA LYS A 172 -19.31 -16.62 2.28
C LYS A 172 -18.38 -17.20 3.35
N THR A 173 -17.57 -16.36 3.96
CA THR A 173 -16.84 -16.70 5.18
C THR A 173 -17.84 -16.97 6.30
N THR A 174 -17.41 -17.67 7.37
CA THR A 174 -18.26 -17.94 8.56
C THR A 174 -18.84 -16.65 9.17
N SER A 175 -18.20 -15.49 8.92
CA SER A 175 -18.65 -14.18 9.37
C SER A 175 -19.68 -13.48 8.47
N GLN A 176 -20.18 -14.14 7.41
CA GLN A 176 -21.06 -13.55 6.38
C GLN A 176 -20.45 -12.36 5.61
N GLN A 177 -19.17 -12.03 5.84
CA GLN A 177 -18.47 -10.93 5.17
C GLN A 177 -17.89 -11.42 3.83
N LEU A 178 -18.01 -10.59 2.79
CA LEU A 178 -17.35 -10.80 1.51
C LEU A 178 -15.85 -10.55 1.66
N GLU A 179 -15.03 -11.49 1.20
CA GLU A 179 -13.61 -11.22 0.94
C GLU A 179 -13.53 -10.44 -0.36
N LEU A 180 -12.82 -9.31 -0.36
CA LEU A 180 -12.72 -8.43 -1.53
C LEU A 180 -11.26 -8.23 -1.98
N PHE A 181 -10.30 -8.48 -1.08
CA PHE A 181 -8.86 -8.34 -1.25
C PHE A 181 -8.11 -9.08 -0.13
#